data_AF-A0A978T3G3-F1
#
_entry.id   AF-A0A978T3G3-F1
#
_cell.length_a   1.000
_cell.length_b   1.000
_cell.length_c   1.000
_cell.angle_alpha   90.00
_cell.angle_beta   90.00
_cell.angle_gamma   90.00
#
_symmetry.space_group_name_H-M   'P 1'
#
loop_
_entity.id
_entity.type
_entity.pdbx_description
1 polymer ?
#
loop_
_entity_poly.entity_id
_entity_poly.type
_entity_poly.pdbx_seq_one_letter_code
_entity_poly.pdbx_strand_id
1 'polypeptide(L)'
;MWYSREGEFKVRGYERMPGEKRKIRGKSITIGKRRQRRKKSGIWLLGMVIAATVIGLTGNRQWLGKSGIEKKKIQTKPIKSEISGEKNTPQYAEYTVNPVNKDNARRLTQQDFSHIDTIAKSIIYEGDSVDQLSDILSQHAKTAAEKARIIYTWIAHNIKYDVSALSAIKDGQPPDVTVENVLRKRVTVCGGYANLYQKLAEKMGLKSVIIEGYGRGADFGLFPLDYQVNHAWNAVEIDGNWYLLDVTWGAGHVKDGIFYPEFEPFYFATPPEKLIYTHFPQDAKWQLLDNPISREKFDSLPRVYPAFFKNNIQLVSHPHDKIEATNSLGVVLKTPLNVEVVANLKSEEKPVEGNYILVQKDAANTIINVTFPEKGKYKLDIFAKKEDGNNSYPIAVTYQVYASGRGNEFPETYKHFHEHNGYLESPITGKLNKNQNYYFRLKIDDATEVKVVNLSTNRWYNLTAYGNIFAGNVNVGDGNIVVYAKFPRDARYWGLLKYSP
;
A
#
# COMPACT_ATOMS: atom_id res chain seq x y z
N MET A 1 12.40 3.92 6.16
CA MET A 1 11.47 4.62 7.07
C MET A 1 12.22 4.85 8.38
N TRP A 2 12.84 6.01 8.53
CA TRP A 2 13.45 6.43 9.80
C TRP A 2 12.51 7.47 10.41
N TYR A 3 11.61 7.03 11.29
CA TYR A 3 11.14 7.93 12.34
C TYR A 3 12.35 8.16 13.24
N SER A 4 12.88 9.37 13.29
CA SER A 4 13.88 9.71 14.31
C SER A 4 13.17 9.70 15.67
N ARG A 5 13.19 8.55 16.34
CA ARG A 5 12.94 8.48 17.77
C ARG A 5 14.12 9.14 18.49
N GLU A 6 13.77 9.90 19.52
CA GLU A 6 14.61 10.35 20.61
C GLU A 6 15.63 11.45 20.28
N GLY A 7 15.13 12.69 20.30
CA GLY A 7 15.91 13.84 20.78
C GLY A 7 15.99 13.85 22.31
N GLU A 8 16.49 12.79 22.94
CA GLU A 8 17.09 12.89 24.27
C GLU A 8 18.58 13.14 24.09
N PHE A 9 18.95 14.42 23.94
CA PHE A 9 20.29 14.82 24.30
C PHE A 9 20.41 14.66 25.82
N LYS A 10 21.29 13.76 26.26
CA LYS A 10 21.89 13.84 27.59
C LYS A 10 22.59 15.19 27.72
N VAL A 11 21.89 16.15 28.31
CA VAL A 11 22.48 17.38 28.83
C VAL A 11 23.34 16.99 30.04
N ARG A 12 24.63 16.79 29.82
CA ARG A 12 25.62 17.02 30.87
C ARG A 12 25.93 18.52 30.87
N GLY A 13 25.55 19.18 31.95
CA GLY A 13 26.14 20.45 32.36
C GLY A 13 25.31 21.68 32.05
N TYR A 14 24.45 22.05 33.00
CA TYR A 14 24.16 23.44 33.29
C TYR A 14 25.48 24.19 33.54
N GLU A 15 25.79 25.21 32.74
CA GLU A 15 26.63 26.31 33.22
C GLU A 15 25.72 27.27 34.01
N ARG A 16 25.84 27.22 35.34
CA ARG A 16 25.41 28.30 36.23
C ARG A 16 26.50 29.37 36.25
N MET A 17 26.08 30.62 36.38
CA MET A 17 26.90 31.78 36.73
C MET A 17 27.76 31.54 38.00
N PRO A 18 28.91 32.22 38.16
CA PRO A 18 29.97 31.83 39.08
C PRO A 18 29.70 32.23 40.54
N GLY A 19 29.88 31.28 41.46
CA GLY A 19 29.89 31.54 42.90
C GLY A 19 29.80 30.26 43.74
N GLU A 20 30.79 30.09 44.62
CA GLU A 20 30.89 29.12 45.72
C GLU A 20 31.31 27.65 45.45
N LYS A 21 32.47 27.32 46.04
CA LYS A 21 33.06 25.99 46.16
C LYS A 21 32.40 25.22 47.30
N ARG A 22 32.17 23.91 47.12
CA ARG A 22 32.40 22.92 48.20
C ARG A 22 32.64 21.50 47.67
N LYS A 23 33.72 20.90 48.18
CA LYS A 23 34.12 19.49 48.06
C LYS A 23 33.07 18.56 48.68
N ILE A 24 32.96 17.32 48.19
CA ILE A 24 32.92 16.07 49.00
C ILE A 24 33.23 14.84 48.10
N ARG A 25 33.89 13.86 48.72
CA ARG A 25 34.54 12.63 48.21
C ARG A 25 33.58 11.56 47.67
N GLY A 26 34.00 10.83 46.63
CA GLY A 26 33.41 9.56 46.20
C GLY A 26 34.27 8.35 46.58
N LYS A 27 33.61 7.30 47.11
CA LYS A 27 34.17 5.96 47.33
C LYS A 27 34.03 5.10 46.07
N SER A 28 35.06 4.31 45.78
CA SER A 28 35.13 3.29 44.73
C SER A 28 34.55 1.96 45.20
N ILE A 29 33.80 1.25 44.33
CA ILE A 29 33.60 -0.21 44.41
C ILE A 29 33.67 -0.79 42.99
N THR A 30 34.48 -1.85 42.86
CA THR A 30 34.82 -2.59 41.64
C THR A 30 34.15 -3.97 41.66
N ILE A 31 33.49 -4.41 40.58
CA ILE A 31 33.21 -5.82 40.21
C ILE A 31 32.94 -5.81 38.69
N GLY A 32 33.36 -6.72 37.79
CA GLY A 32 34.11 -7.97 37.79
C GLY A 32 33.95 -8.56 36.38
N LYS A 33 35.04 -8.94 35.70
CA LYS A 33 35.05 -9.45 34.31
C LYS A 33 34.52 -10.88 34.22
N ARG A 34 33.70 -11.19 33.20
CA ARG A 34 33.47 -12.57 32.72
C ARG A 34 33.73 -12.69 31.22
N ARG A 35 34.55 -13.69 30.87
CA ARG A 35 34.99 -14.12 29.54
C ARG A 35 33.85 -14.76 28.74
N GLN A 36 33.81 -14.55 27.43
CA GLN A 36 33.12 -15.42 26.47
C GLN A 36 34.09 -15.95 25.39
N ARG A 37 33.97 -17.25 25.12
CA ARG A 37 34.77 -18.06 24.20
C ARG A 37 34.35 -17.85 22.74
N ARG A 38 35.33 -17.78 21.84
CA ARG A 38 35.18 -17.82 20.37
C ARG A 38 34.92 -19.25 19.87
N LYS A 39 34.03 -19.41 18.89
CA LYS A 39 34.01 -20.55 17.95
C LYS A 39 34.20 -20.02 16.52
N LYS A 40 35.02 -20.73 15.73
CA LYS A 40 35.36 -20.47 14.33
C LYS A 40 34.45 -21.30 13.40
N SER A 41 34.07 -20.70 12.28
CA SER A 41 33.76 -21.31 10.97
C SER A 41 33.91 -20.15 9.96
N GLY A 42 34.52 -20.23 8.79
CA GLY A 42 34.78 -21.33 7.86
C GLY A 42 34.37 -20.80 6.49
N ILE A 43 35.28 -20.06 5.84
CA ILE A 43 35.07 -19.36 4.55
C ILE A 43 35.24 -20.36 3.41
N TRP A 44 34.29 -20.40 2.47
CA TRP A 44 34.48 -20.96 1.13
C TRP A 44 34.12 -19.89 0.09
N LEU A 45 35.00 -19.75 -0.90
CA LEU A 45 35.06 -18.74 -1.94
C LEU A 45 35.19 -19.50 -3.27
N LEU A 46 34.29 -19.27 -4.23
CA LEU A 46 34.40 -19.52 -5.68
C LEU A 46 33.06 -19.08 -6.30
N GLY A 47 32.92 -18.43 -7.45
CA GLY A 47 33.81 -18.01 -8.52
C GLY A 47 32.94 -17.43 -9.65
N MET A 48 33.44 -16.41 -10.35
CA MET A 48 32.82 -15.78 -11.54
C MET A 48 32.64 -16.76 -12.71
N VAL A 49 31.60 -16.59 -13.55
CA VAL A 49 31.63 -16.79 -15.03
C VAL A 49 30.55 -15.91 -15.70
N ILE A 50 30.95 -14.79 -16.34
CA ILE A 50 31.02 -14.47 -17.80
C ILE A 50 29.69 -14.08 -18.48
N ALA A 51 29.64 -12.82 -18.92
CA ALA A 51 28.75 -12.27 -19.92
C ALA A 51 29.20 -12.70 -21.33
N ALA A 52 28.27 -13.16 -22.17
CA ALA A 52 28.52 -13.42 -23.58
C ALA A 52 27.88 -12.32 -24.45
N THR A 53 28.73 -11.46 -24.97
CA THR A 53 28.49 -10.58 -26.11
C THR A 53 28.70 -11.39 -27.39
N VAL A 54 27.77 -11.34 -28.35
CA VAL A 54 28.03 -11.77 -29.72
C VAL A 54 27.90 -10.56 -30.63
N ILE A 55 29.04 -10.12 -31.16
CA ILE A 55 29.17 -9.29 -32.35
C ILE A 55 29.78 -10.18 -33.44
N GLY A 56 29.14 -10.22 -34.60
CA GLY A 56 29.70 -10.74 -35.84
C GLY A 56 29.33 -9.80 -36.99
N LEU A 57 30.26 -8.92 -37.35
CA LEU A 57 30.28 -8.10 -38.56
C LEU A 57 30.51 -9.02 -39.79
N THR A 58 29.90 -8.76 -40.95
CA THR A 58 30.54 -8.03 -42.06
C THR A 58 29.57 -7.95 -43.26
N GLY A 59 29.65 -6.88 -44.06
CA GLY A 59 29.22 -6.93 -45.47
C GLY A 59 28.39 -5.74 -45.98
N ASN A 60 29.04 -4.87 -46.77
CA ASN A 60 28.59 -3.58 -47.30
C ASN A 60 27.57 -3.62 -48.47
N ARG A 61 26.87 -2.47 -48.62
CA ARG A 61 26.44 -1.75 -49.85
C ARG A 61 25.11 -2.06 -50.61
N GLN A 62 24.25 -1.02 -50.56
CA GLN A 62 23.54 -0.30 -51.63
C GLN A 62 22.48 -0.97 -52.57
N TRP A 63 21.26 -0.42 -52.43
CA TRP A 63 20.31 0.05 -53.48
C TRP A 63 19.54 -0.95 -54.37
N LEU A 64 18.22 -1.07 -54.13
CA LEU A 64 17.06 -0.92 -55.06
C LEU A 64 15.89 -1.86 -54.70
N GLY A 65 14.67 -1.35 -54.86
CA GLY A 65 13.54 -2.19 -55.28
C GLY A 65 12.35 -2.27 -54.33
N LYS A 66 11.28 -1.54 -54.68
CA LYS A 66 9.92 -1.75 -54.19
C LYS A 66 9.43 -3.17 -54.54
N SER A 67 8.88 -3.89 -53.56
CA SER A 67 7.78 -4.87 -53.64
C SER A 67 7.65 -5.46 -52.22
N GLY A 68 6.53 -5.34 -51.51
CA GLY A 68 5.26 -5.97 -51.83
C GLY A 68 5.36 -7.47 -51.58
N ILE A 69 5.15 -7.93 -50.32
CA ILE A 69 4.63 -9.26 -49.93
C ILE A 69 4.37 -9.30 -48.41
N GLU A 70 3.08 -9.49 -48.08
CA GLU A 70 2.44 -10.13 -46.94
C GLU A 70 3.02 -10.05 -45.51
N LYS A 71 2.26 -9.37 -44.64
CA LYS A 71 2.26 -9.60 -43.19
C LYS A 71 1.83 -11.05 -42.92
N LYS A 72 2.77 -11.96 -42.64
CA LYS A 72 2.47 -13.21 -41.95
C LYS A 72 1.89 -12.87 -40.57
N LYS A 73 0.57 -12.99 -40.43
CA LYS A 73 -0.12 -13.14 -39.14
C LYS A 73 0.55 -14.30 -38.41
N ILE A 74 1.29 -14.01 -37.36
CA ILE A 74 1.59 -15.02 -36.33
C ILE A 74 0.25 -15.28 -35.65
N GLN A 75 -0.43 -16.34 -36.08
CA GLN A 75 -1.51 -16.95 -35.31
C GLN A 75 -0.86 -17.52 -34.04
N THR A 76 -0.87 -16.74 -32.96
CA THR A 76 -0.76 -17.33 -31.62
C THR A 76 -2.05 -18.09 -31.38
N LYS A 77 -2.04 -19.40 -31.59
CA LYS A 77 -3.07 -20.28 -31.05
C LYS A 77 -3.13 -20.01 -29.54
N PRO A 78 -4.32 -19.75 -28.96
CA PRO A 78 -4.43 -19.72 -27.51
C PRO A 78 -3.95 -21.07 -26.99
N ILE A 79 -3.10 -21.06 -25.97
CA ILE A 79 -2.81 -22.26 -25.19
C ILE A 79 -4.14 -22.63 -24.55
N LYS A 80 -4.90 -23.52 -25.20
CA LYS A 80 -5.90 -24.31 -24.50
C LYS A 80 -5.09 -25.16 -23.53
N SER A 81 -5.16 -24.84 -22.25
CA SER A 81 -4.91 -25.84 -21.22
C SER A 81 -5.99 -26.91 -21.39
N GLU A 82 -5.70 -27.92 -22.20
CA GLU A 82 -6.40 -29.19 -22.13
C GLU A 82 -6.10 -29.77 -20.74
N ILE A 83 -6.94 -29.41 -19.78
CA ILE A 83 -7.10 -30.15 -18.54
C ILE A 83 -7.76 -31.46 -18.97
N SER A 84 -6.94 -32.44 -19.34
CA SER A 84 -7.37 -33.82 -19.54
C SER A 84 -7.76 -34.39 -18.18
N GLY A 85 -9.04 -34.30 -17.86
CA GLY A 85 -9.64 -34.82 -16.64
C GLY A 85 -11.12 -34.48 -16.64
N GLU A 86 -11.93 -35.40 -17.12
CA GLU A 86 -13.39 -35.33 -17.30
C GLU A 86 -14.17 -35.24 -15.97
N LYS A 87 -13.68 -34.50 -14.96
CA LYS A 87 -14.31 -34.35 -13.64
C LYS A 87 -14.19 -32.97 -12.97
N ASN A 88 -13.72 -31.92 -13.65
CA ASN A 88 -13.68 -30.55 -13.08
C ASN A 88 -13.90 -29.47 -14.14
N THR A 89 -14.94 -29.61 -14.96
CA THR A 89 -15.47 -28.43 -15.67
C THR A 89 -16.32 -27.66 -14.66
N PRO A 90 -16.07 -26.36 -14.41
CA PRO A 90 -17.00 -25.55 -13.64
C PRO A 90 -18.37 -25.71 -14.29
N GLN A 91 -19.34 -26.26 -13.57
CA GLN A 91 -20.73 -26.21 -14.03
C GLN A 91 -21.15 -24.74 -13.94
N TYR A 92 -20.98 -24.01 -15.04
CA TYR A 92 -21.64 -22.74 -15.23
C TYR A 92 -23.12 -23.04 -15.39
N ALA A 93 -23.84 -23.19 -14.26
CA ALA A 93 -25.28 -23.01 -14.33
C ALA A 93 -25.52 -21.63 -14.96
N GLU A 94 -26.38 -21.57 -15.97
CA GLU A 94 -26.83 -20.32 -16.59
C GLU A 94 -27.68 -19.56 -15.55
N TYR A 95 -27.02 -19.00 -14.55
CA TYR A 95 -27.67 -18.14 -13.58
C TYR A 95 -28.07 -16.87 -14.31
N THR A 96 -29.35 -16.52 -14.26
CA THR A 96 -29.78 -15.15 -14.53
C THR A 96 -29.16 -14.27 -13.46
N VAL A 97 -28.16 -13.47 -13.85
CA VAL A 97 -27.44 -12.59 -12.94
C VAL A 97 -28.29 -11.35 -12.72
N ASN A 98 -28.91 -11.23 -11.55
CA ASN A 98 -29.44 -9.97 -11.09
C ASN A 98 -28.28 -9.14 -10.52
N PRO A 99 -28.02 -7.93 -11.03
CA PRO A 99 -26.98 -7.07 -10.48
C PRO A 99 -27.26 -6.76 -9.01
N VAL A 100 -26.21 -6.42 -8.28
CA VAL A 100 -26.32 -6.15 -6.84
C VAL A 100 -27.26 -4.96 -6.62
N ASN A 101 -28.32 -5.13 -5.83
CA ASN A 101 -29.08 -3.97 -5.38
C ASN A 101 -28.20 -3.13 -4.43
N LYS A 102 -27.94 -1.87 -4.82
CA LYS A 102 -27.08 -0.94 -4.07
C LYS A 102 -27.47 -0.79 -2.60
N ASP A 103 -28.77 -0.77 -2.30
CA ASP A 103 -29.25 -0.64 -0.92
C ASP A 103 -28.96 -1.91 -0.13
N ASN A 104 -29.09 -3.08 -0.75
CA ASN A 104 -28.76 -4.36 -0.10
C ASN A 104 -27.25 -4.51 0.09
N ALA A 105 -26.42 -4.12 -0.89
CA ALA A 105 -24.96 -4.05 -0.72
C ALA A 105 -24.54 -3.12 0.41
N ARG A 106 -25.16 -1.95 0.50
CA ARG A 106 -24.90 -1.01 1.59
C ARG A 106 -25.28 -1.62 2.94
N ARG A 107 -26.45 -2.26 3.05
CA ARG A 107 -26.88 -2.92 4.29
C ARG A 107 -25.94 -4.06 4.69
N LEU A 108 -25.59 -4.94 3.76
CA LEU A 108 -24.74 -6.10 4.02
C LEU A 108 -23.32 -5.68 4.41
N THR A 109 -22.75 -4.66 3.74
CA THR A 109 -21.42 -4.13 4.08
C THR A 109 -21.39 -3.31 5.39
N GLN A 110 -22.56 -2.89 5.90
CA GLN A 110 -22.71 -2.24 7.20
C GLN A 110 -23.06 -3.22 8.31
N GLN A 111 -23.41 -4.47 7.99
CA GLN A 111 -23.70 -5.50 8.98
C GLN A 111 -22.44 -5.85 9.77
N ASP A 112 -22.60 -5.97 11.09
CA ASP A 112 -21.53 -6.43 11.96
C ASP A 112 -21.42 -7.97 11.91
N PHE A 113 -20.31 -8.45 11.34
CA PHE A 113 -19.97 -9.86 11.27
C PHE A 113 -18.96 -10.30 12.34
N SER A 114 -18.57 -9.42 13.26
CA SER A 114 -17.51 -9.69 14.25
C SER A 114 -17.77 -10.94 15.09
N HIS A 115 -19.03 -11.20 15.44
CA HIS A 115 -19.44 -12.39 16.18
C HIS A 115 -19.23 -13.67 15.35
N ILE A 116 -19.74 -13.70 14.10
CA ILE A 116 -19.57 -14.83 13.18
C ILE A 116 -18.08 -15.06 12.88
N ASP A 117 -17.32 -13.98 12.71
CA ASP A 117 -15.88 -14.07 12.47
C ASP A 117 -15.15 -14.70 13.63
N THR A 118 -15.53 -14.35 14.86
CA THR A 118 -14.95 -14.91 16.08
C THR A 118 -15.24 -16.39 16.18
N ILE A 119 -16.49 -16.80 15.90
CA ILE A 119 -16.86 -18.21 15.88
C ILE A 119 -16.07 -18.97 14.81
N ALA A 120 -16.07 -18.48 13.56
CA ALA A 120 -15.35 -19.11 12.46
C ALA A 120 -13.86 -19.32 12.78
N LYS A 121 -13.20 -18.32 13.38
CA LYS A 121 -11.78 -18.41 13.78
C LYS A 121 -11.54 -19.38 14.93
N SER A 122 -12.55 -19.66 15.76
CA SER A 122 -12.44 -20.59 16.89
C SER A 122 -12.66 -22.06 16.50
N ILE A 123 -13.24 -22.33 15.33
CA ILE A 123 -13.53 -23.69 14.87
C ILE A 123 -12.25 -24.35 14.36
N ILE A 124 -11.75 -25.31 15.14
CA ILE A 124 -10.62 -26.17 14.77
C ILE A 124 -11.19 -27.39 14.04
N TYR A 125 -10.79 -27.57 12.78
CA TYR A 125 -11.12 -28.75 11.99
C TYR A 125 -9.85 -29.27 11.31
N GLU A 126 -9.54 -30.55 11.50
CA GLU A 126 -8.31 -31.18 10.98
C GLU A 126 -8.57 -32.19 9.86
N GLY A 127 -9.84 -32.47 9.54
CA GLY A 127 -10.21 -33.37 8.46
C GLY A 127 -10.11 -32.74 7.07
N ASP A 128 -10.40 -33.58 6.06
CA ASP A 128 -10.41 -33.25 4.64
C ASP A 128 -11.78 -33.43 3.97
N SER A 129 -12.84 -33.67 4.76
CA SER A 129 -14.21 -33.82 4.28
C SER A 129 -14.94 -32.47 4.26
N VAL A 130 -15.31 -32.03 3.06
CA VAL A 130 -16.14 -30.82 2.90
C VAL A 130 -17.51 -30.98 3.57
N ASP A 131 -18.07 -32.19 3.55
CA ASP A 131 -19.37 -32.48 4.18
C ASP A 131 -19.30 -32.24 5.69
N GLN A 132 -18.34 -32.86 6.37
CA GLN A 132 -18.16 -32.67 7.81
C GLN A 132 -17.90 -31.21 8.18
N LEU A 133 -17.06 -30.51 7.42
CA LEU A 133 -16.79 -29.10 7.67
C LEU A 133 -18.06 -28.26 7.48
N SER A 134 -18.83 -28.50 6.41
CA SER A 134 -20.08 -27.78 6.16
C SER A 134 -21.11 -28.03 7.27
N ASP A 135 -21.21 -29.25 7.78
CA ASP A 135 -22.09 -29.60 8.89
C ASP A 135 -21.70 -28.82 10.16
N ILE A 136 -20.40 -28.74 10.48
CA ILE A 136 -19.89 -27.95 11.63
C ILE A 136 -20.21 -26.46 11.45
N LEU A 137 -19.85 -25.88 10.30
CA LEU A 137 -20.07 -24.45 10.06
C LEU A 137 -21.56 -24.08 10.08
N SER A 138 -22.43 -24.94 9.56
CA SER A 138 -23.87 -24.71 9.50
C SER A 138 -24.55 -24.59 10.87
N GLN A 139 -23.98 -25.22 11.92
CA GLN A 139 -24.50 -25.12 13.29
C GLN A 139 -24.40 -23.70 13.86
N HIS A 140 -23.52 -22.87 13.29
CA HIS A 140 -23.21 -21.53 13.77
C HIS A 140 -23.69 -20.40 12.84
N ALA A 141 -24.35 -20.73 11.73
CA ALA A 141 -24.79 -19.75 10.75
C ALA A 141 -26.20 -20.06 10.24
N LYS A 142 -27.14 -19.13 10.49
CA LYS A 142 -28.57 -19.33 10.21
C LYS A 142 -28.97 -18.67 8.90
N THR A 143 -28.61 -17.41 8.72
CA THR A 143 -28.99 -16.62 7.54
C THR A 143 -28.05 -16.88 6.35
N ALA A 144 -28.48 -16.57 5.12
CA ALA A 144 -27.62 -16.68 3.94
C ALA A 144 -26.33 -15.85 4.07
N ALA A 145 -26.45 -14.65 4.65
CA ALA A 145 -25.32 -13.77 4.94
C ALA A 145 -24.33 -14.37 5.96
N GLU A 146 -24.83 -14.92 7.07
CA GLU A 146 -23.99 -15.58 8.08
C GLU A 146 -23.29 -16.82 7.50
N LYS A 147 -24.00 -17.62 6.70
CA LYS A 147 -23.44 -18.80 6.03
C LYS A 147 -22.33 -18.41 5.06
N ALA A 148 -22.58 -17.41 4.22
CA ALA A 148 -21.57 -16.91 3.28
C ALA A 148 -20.34 -16.37 4.03
N ARG A 149 -20.56 -15.68 5.16
CA ARG A 149 -19.50 -15.09 5.97
C ARG A 149 -18.69 -16.11 6.74
N ILE A 150 -19.34 -17.09 7.38
CA ILE A 150 -18.62 -18.07 8.21
C ILE A 150 -17.69 -18.92 7.34
N ILE A 151 -18.10 -19.27 6.12
CA ILE A 151 -17.27 -19.95 5.12
C ILE A 151 -16.07 -19.07 4.76
N TYR A 152 -16.31 -17.81 4.38
CA TYR A 152 -15.26 -16.85 4.02
C TYR A 152 -14.21 -16.76 5.14
N THR A 153 -14.67 -16.52 6.37
CA THR A 153 -13.77 -16.29 7.50
C THR A 153 -13.02 -17.55 7.91
N TRP A 154 -13.67 -18.71 7.90
CA TRP A 154 -13.01 -19.96 8.25
C TRP A 154 -11.89 -20.29 7.26
N ILE A 155 -12.15 -20.19 5.95
CA ILE A 155 -11.14 -20.46 4.92
C ILE A 155 -9.99 -19.45 5.02
N ALA A 156 -10.31 -18.14 5.07
CA ALA A 156 -9.30 -17.08 5.12
C ALA A 156 -8.40 -17.19 6.37
N HIS A 157 -8.90 -17.76 7.46
CA HIS A 157 -8.13 -17.97 8.68
C HIS A 157 -7.28 -19.24 8.66
N ASN A 158 -7.78 -20.33 8.07
CA ASN A 158 -7.19 -21.67 8.22
C ASN A 158 -6.37 -22.14 7.02
N ILE A 159 -6.47 -21.47 5.87
CA ILE A 159 -5.75 -21.84 4.65
C ILE A 159 -4.66 -20.80 4.38
N LYS A 160 -3.45 -21.26 4.04
CA LYS A 160 -2.31 -20.42 3.66
C LYS A 160 -2.16 -20.32 2.16
N TYR A 161 -1.58 -19.22 1.68
CA TYR A 161 -1.28 -19.09 0.26
C TYR A 161 0.02 -19.84 -0.11
N ASP A 162 -0.01 -20.64 -1.17
CA ASP A 162 1.15 -21.35 -1.70
C ASP A 162 1.98 -20.46 -2.62
N VAL A 163 2.93 -19.71 -2.04
CA VAL A 163 3.83 -18.86 -2.81
C VAL A 163 4.77 -19.71 -3.69
N SER A 164 5.11 -20.92 -3.27
CA SER A 164 6.05 -21.79 -4.00
C SER A 164 5.44 -22.38 -5.28
N ALA A 165 4.13 -22.67 -5.24
CA ALA A 165 3.39 -23.17 -6.40
C ALA A 165 3.34 -22.16 -7.56
N LEU A 166 3.52 -20.87 -7.31
CA LEU A 166 3.52 -19.85 -8.36
C LEU A 166 4.69 -20.01 -9.35
N SER A 167 5.85 -20.49 -8.89
CA SER A 167 6.95 -20.85 -9.80
C SER A 167 6.60 -22.09 -10.60
N ALA A 168 6.03 -23.12 -9.97
CA ALA A 168 5.62 -24.36 -10.64
C ALA A 168 4.54 -24.14 -11.72
N ILE A 169 3.60 -23.20 -11.48
CA ILE A 169 2.60 -22.81 -12.48
C ILE A 169 3.25 -22.23 -13.73
N LYS A 170 4.32 -21.43 -13.60
CA LYS A 170 5.07 -20.89 -14.74
C LYS A 170 5.78 -21.99 -15.53
N ASP A 171 6.18 -23.05 -14.84
CA ASP A 171 6.82 -24.23 -15.43
C ASP A 171 5.79 -25.25 -15.97
N GLY A 172 4.50 -24.90 -16.00
CA GLY A 172 3.43 -25.74 -16.54
C GLY A 172 3.00 -26.89 -15.63
N GLN A 173 3.32 -26.82 -14.33
CA GLN A 173 2.94 -27.80 -13.32
C GLN A 173 1.96 -27.18 -12.32
N PRO A 174 0.65 -27.07 -12.66
CA PRO A 174 -0.32 -26.47 -11.77
C PRO A 174 -0.51 -27.30 -10.49
N PRO A 175 -0.69 -26.67 -9.31
CA PRO A 175 -0.93 -27.40 -8.08
C PRO A 175 -2.30 -28.10 -8.12
N ASP A 176 -2.41 -29.19 -7.37
CA ASP A 176 -3.70 -29.85 -7.12
C ASP A 176 -4.59 -28.95 -6.23
N VAL A 177 -5.65 -28.41 -6.83
CA VAL A 177 -6.62 -27.49 -6.21
C VAL A 177 -7.95 -28.18 -5.85
N THR A 178 -7.96 -29.51 -5.74
CA THR A 178 -9.13 -30.25 -5.24
C THR A 178 -9.42 -29.88 -3.79
N VAL A 179 -10.71 -29.82 -3.43
CA VAL A 179 -11.15 -29.35 -2.10
C VAL A 179 -10.62 -30.23 -0.97
N GLU A 180 -10.54 -31.54 -1.18
CA GLU A 180 -9.95 -32.50 -0.25
C GLU A 180 -8.46 -32.23 -0.05
N ASN A 181 -7.71 -31.97 -1.13
CA ASN A 181 -6.29 -31.65 -1.03
C ASN A 181 -6.05 -30.30 -0.35
N VAL A 182 -6.86 -29.28 -0.63
CA VAL A 182 -6.80 -27.97 0.05
C VAL A 182 -7.05 -28.14 1.54
N LEU A 183 -8.08 -28.89 1.93
CA LEU A 183 -8.37 -29.13 3.34
C LEU A 183 -7.24 -29.92 4.02
N ARG A 184 -6.75 -30.98 3.39
CA ARG A 184 -5.66 -31.80 3.92
C ARG A 184 -4.35 -31.02 4.09
N LYS A 185 -3.95 -30.22 3.10
CA LYS A 185 -2.65 -29.52 3.10
C LYS A 185 -2.69 -28.16 3.80
N ARG A 186 -3.88 -27.56 3.97
CA ARG A 186 -4.08 -26.20 4.51
C ARG A 186 -3.28 -25.12 3.76
N VAL A 187 -2.94 -25.36 2.50
CA VAL A 187 -2.18 -24.44 1.65
C VAL A 187 -2.63 -24.58 0.20
N THR A 188 -2.83 -23.46 -0.51
CA THR A 188 -3.28 -23.48 -1.91
C THR A 188 -3.07 -22.13 -2.61
N VAL A 189 -3.37 -22.07 -3.91
CA VAL A 189 -3.42 -20.84 -4.72
C VAL A 189 -4.87 -20.37 -4.92
N CYS A 190 -5.09 -19.24 -5.59
CA CYS A 190 -6.43 -18.62 -5.76
C CYS A 190 -7.52 -19.60 -6.23
N GLY A 191 -7.22 -20.48 -7.19
CA GLY A 191 -8.17 -21.50 -7.65
C GLY A 191 -8.65 -22.45 -6.54
N GLY A 192 -7.77 -22.87 -5.62
CA GLY A 192 -8.16 -23.74 -4.52
C GLY A 192 -8.99 -23.04 -3.44
N TYR A 193 -8.71 -21.75 -3.17
CA TYR A 193 -9.59 -20.93 -2.33
C TYR A 193 -10.99 -20.83 -2.93
N ALA A 194 -11.07 -20.52 -4.24
CA ALA A 194 -12.33 -20.34 -4.94
C ALA A 194 -13.16 -21.64 -5.02
N ASN A 195 -12.49 -22.77 -5.26
CA ASN A 195 -13.10 -24.11 -5.26
C ASN A 195 -13.67 -24.47 -3.89
N LEU A 196 -12.87 -24.28 -2.82
CA LEU A 196 -13.30 -24.63 -1.47
C LEU A 196 -14.48 -23.75 -1.01
N TYR A 197 -14.45 -22.45 -1.31
CA TYR A 197 -15.55 -21.55 -1.01
C TYR A 197 -16.83 -21.99 -1.72
N GLN A 198 -16.77 -22.21 -3.04
CA GLN A 198 -17.93 -22.63 -3.81
C GLN A 198 -18.51 -23.95 -3.29
N LYS A 199 -17.66 -24.94 -2.98
CA LYS A 199 -18.13 -26.24 -2.49
C LYS A 199 -18.80 -26.17 -1.13
N LEU A 200 -18.25 -25.41 -0.19
CA LEU A 200 -18.87 -25.18 1.11
C LEU A 200 -20.18 -24.38 0.97
N ALA A 201 -20.21 -23.39 0.08
CA ALA A 201 -21.41 -22.61 -0.21
C ALA A 201 -22.54 -23.50 -0.73
N GLU A 202 -22.26 -24.36 -1.73
CA GLU A 202 -23.20 -25.35 -2.27
C GLU A 202 -23.75 -26.26 -1.16
N LYS A 203 -22.87 -26.81 -0.31
CA LYS A 203 -23.28 -27.71 0.79
C LYS A 203 -24.12 -27.02 1.85
N MET A 204 -23.92 -25.72 2.05
CA MET A 204 -24.70 -24.90 2.99
C MET A 204 -25.97 -24.29 2.36
N GLY A 205 -26.30 -24.68 1.11
CA GLY A 205 -27.50 -24.28 0.39
C GLY A 205 -27.43 -22.90 -0.25
N LEU A 206 -26.23 -22.37 -0.48
CA LEU A 206 -25.98 -21.12 -1.18
C LEU A 206 -25.61 -21.40 -2.64
N LYS A 207 -25.98 -20.48 -3.54
CA LYS A 207 -25.44 -20.48 -4.89
C LYS A 207 -24.16 -19.66 -4.90
N SER A 208 -23.12 -20.22 -5.48
CA SER A 208 -21.84 -19.55 -5.66
C SER A 208 -21.29 -19.89 -7.04
N VAL A 209 -20.58 -18.94 -7.64
CA VAL A 209 -19.86 -19.11 -8.90
C VAL A 209 -18.39 -18.80 -8.71
N ILE A 210 -17.53 -19.43 -9.49
CA ILE A 210 -16.13 -19.02 -9.62
C ILE A 210 -16.05 -18.04 -10.78
N ILE A 211 -15.35 -16.94 -10.54
CA ILE A 211 -15.06 -15.90 -11.51
C ILE A 211 -13.57 -15.92 -11.78
N GLU A 212 -13.20 -16.04 -13.04
CA GLU A 212 -11.82 -15.94 -13.51
C GLU A 212 -11.60 -14.57 -14.16
N GLY A 213 -10.41 -14.01 -13.96
CA GLY A 213 -10.05 -12.74 -14.57
C GLY A 213 -8.69 -12.22 -14.14
N TYR A 214 -8.61 -10.90 -13.98
CA TYR A 214 -7.38 -10.16 -13.78
C TYR A 214 -7.41 -9.48 -12.40
N GLY A 215 -6.50 -9.91 -11.53
CA GLY A 215 -6.22 -9.30 -10.22
C GLY A 215 -4.99 -8.39 -10.27
N ARG A 216 -5.08 -7.19 -9.68
CA ARG A 216 -3.95 -6.26 -9.49
C ARG A 216 -3.95 -5.61 -8.11
N GLY A 217 -2.82 -5.60 -7.41
CA GLY A 217 -2.64 -4.80 -6.18
C GLY A 217 -2.21 -5.55 -4.93
N ALA A 218 -2.54 -6.82 -4.71
CA ALA A 218 -2.20 -7.50 -3.45
C ALA A 218 -0.75 -8.01 -3.33
N ASP A 219 0.19 -7.45 -4.10
CA ASP A 219 1.62 -7.81 -4.10
C ASP A 219 1.90 -9.33 -4.18
N PHE A 220 1.06 -10.09 -4.89
CA PHE A 220 1.39 -11.47 -5.25
C PHE A 220 2.59 -11.57 -6.21
N GLY A 221 3.16 -10.45 -6.66
CA GLY A 221 4.53 -10.32 -7.22
C GLY A 221 4.89 -11.19 -8.44
N LEU A 222 3.99 -12.03 -8.93
CA LEU A 222 4.39 -13.23 -9.68
C LEU A 222 3.65 -13.41 -11.00
N PHE A 223 2.69 -12.55 -11.35
CA PHE A 223 2.09 -12.52 -12.68
C PHE A 223 2.53 -11.26 -13.43
N PRO A 224 3.71 -11.27 -14.08
CA PRO A 224 4.22 -10.14 -14.88
C PRO A 224 3.43 -9.90 -16.18
N LEU A 225 2.23 -10.48 -16.33
CA LEU A 225 1.43 -10.37 -17.53
C LEU A 225 0.03 -9.91 -17.13
N ASP A 226 -0.13 -8.59 -17.03
CA ASP A 226 -1.46 -7.96 -16.97
C ASP A 226 -2.36 -8.48 -18.12
N TYR A 227 -1.80 -9.04 -19.19
CA TYR A 227 -2.53 -9.51 -20.37
C TYR A 227 -3.12 -10.92 -20.26
N GLN A 228 -2.81 -11.73 -19.24
CA GLN A 228 -3.39 -13.08 -19.06
C GLN A 228 -4.25 -13.16 -17.81
N VAL A 229 -5.30 -14.00 -17.85
CA VAL A 229 -6.08 -14.35 -16.66
C VAL A 229 -5.11 -14.88 -15.61
N ASN A 230 -5.09 -14.23 -14.45
CA ASN A 230 -4.10 -14.47 -13.41
C ASN A 230 -4.74 -14.69 -12.04
N HIS A 231 -6.07 -14.63 -11.94
CA HIS A 231 -6.76 -14.71 -10.68
C HIS A 231 -8.14 -15.35 -10.78
N ALA A 232 -8.56 -15.95 -9.67
CA ALA A 232 -9.87 -16.58 -9.50
C ALA A 232 -10.45 -16.20 -8.13
N TRP A 233 -11.72 -15.83 -8.12
CA TRP A 233 -12.48 -15.45 -6.93
C TRP A 233 -13.94 -15.92 -7.07
N ASN A 234 -14.86 -15.47 -6.21
CA ASN A 234 -16.25 -15.91 -6.26
C ASN A 234 -17.26 -14.78 -6.31
N ALA A 235 -18.46 -15.11 -6.80
CA ALA A 235 -19.67 -14.41 -6.40
C ALA A 235 -20.62 -15.38 -5.70
N VAL A 236 -21.37 -14.89 -4.71
CA VAL A 236 -22.34 -15.67 -3.93
C VAL A 236 -23.69 -14.97 -3.92
N GLU A 237 -24.78 -15.73 -4.07
CA GLU A 237 -26.14 -15.21 -3.95
C GLU A 237 -26.56 -15.17 -2.47
N ILE A 238 -26.88 -13.97 -1.96
CA ILE A 238 -27.41 -13.75 -0.61
C ILE A 238 -28.73 -12.99 -0.76
N ASP A 239 -29.81 -13.57 -0.26
CA ASP A 239 -31.15 -12.98 -0.29
C ASP A 239 -31.54 -12.45 -1.70
N GLY A 240 -31.30 -13.27 -2.73
CA GLY A 240 -31.65 -12.98 -4.12
C GLY A 240 -30.72 -12.01 -4.87
N ASN A 241 -29.63 -11.56 -4.25
CA ASN A 241 -28.65 -10.65 -4.85
C ASN A 241 -27.26 -11.29 -4.91
N TRP A 242 -26.53 -11.06 -5.99
CA TRP A 242 -25.15 -11.55 -6.14
C TRP A 242 -24.16 -10.60 -5.46
N TYR A 243 -23.16 -11.14 -4.77
CA TYR A 243 -22.11 -10.38 -4.09
C TYR A 243 -20.75 -10.92 -4.44
N LEU A 244 -19.80 -10.03 -4.74
CA LEU A 244 -18.42 -10.39 -5.04
C LEU A 244 -17.64 -10.62 -3.75
N LEU A 245 -16.77 -11.63 -3.76
CA LEU A 245 -15.82 -11.87 -2.68
C LEU A 245 -14.55 -12.52 -3.18
N ASP A 246 -13.47 -12.32 -2.44
CA ASP A 246 -12.19 -12.98 -2.65
C ASP A 246 -11.57 -13.44 -1.33
N VAL A 247 -11.66 -14.74 -1.08
CA VAL A 247 -11.09 -15.37 0.12
C VAL A 247 -9.57 -15.36 0.09
N THR A 248 -8.96 -15.39 -1.10
CA THR A 248 -7.50 -15.39 -1.26
C THR A 248 -6.90 -14.11 -0.71
N TRP A 249 -7.44 -12.96 -1.13
CA TRP A 249 -6.99 -11.65 -0.65
C TRP A 249 -7.56 -11.32 0.74
N GLY A 250 -8.64 -12.00 1.13
CA GLY A 250 -9.17 -12.02 2.49
C GLY A 250 -8.28 -12.73 3.51
N ALA A 251 -7.43 -13.67 3.07
CA ALA A 251 -6.57 -14.47 3.94
C ALA A 251 -5.27 -13.75 4.34
N GLY A 252 -4.81 -12.81 3.52
CA GLY A 252 -3.56 -12.09 3.76
C GLY A 252 -2.91 -11.57 2.48
N HIS A 253 -1.61 -11.31 2.57
CA HIS A 253 -0.83 -10.75 1.47
C HIS A 253 0.53 -11.44 1.34
N VAL A 254 1.18 -11.27 0.19
CA VAL A 254 2.54 -11.73 -0.03
C VAL A 254 3.49 -10.54 -0.01
N LYS A 255 4.59 -10.68 0.70
CA LYS A 255 5.66 -9.68 0.71
C LYS A 255 7.00 -10.38 0.70
N ASP A 256 7.90 -9.95 -0.18
CA ASP A 256 9.24 -10.52 -0.33
C ASP A 256 9.25 -12.06 -0.51
N GLY A 257 8.24 -12.59 -1.22
CA GLY A 257 8.08 -14.03 -1.45
C GLY A 257 7.55 -14.83 -0.26
N ILE A 258 7.09 -14.16 0.79
CA ILE A 258 6.54 -14.78 2.01
C ILE A 258 5.07 -14.41 2.16
N PHE A 259 4.21 -15.39 2.45
CA PHE A 259 2.81 -15.15 2.77
C PHE A 259 2.66 -14.73 4.24
N TYR A 260 1.97 -13.62 4.46
CA TYR A 260 1.62 -13.09 5.77
C TYR A 260 0.10 -13.22 5.96
N PRO A 261 -0.37 -14.09 6.87
CA PRO A 261 -1.79 -14.22 7.16
C PRO A 261 -2.28 -12.94 7.85
N GLU A 262 -3.25 -12.29 7.24
CA GLU A 262 -3.84 -11.06 7.72
C GLU A 262 -5.30 -11.03 7.26
N PHE A 263 -6.21 -11.38 8.16
CA PHE A 263 -7.63 -11.45 7.84
C PHE A 263 -8.15 -10.07 7.40
N GLU A 264 -8.58 -9.97 6.16
CA GLU A 264 -9.07 -8.75 5.56
C GLU A 264 -10.59 -8.86 5.27
N PRO A 265 -11.47 -8.31 6.12
CA PRO A 265 -12.91 -8.41 5.93
C PRO A 265 -13.43 -7.66 4.69
N PHE A 266 -12.66 -6.72 4.13
CA PHE A 266 -13.05 -5.90 2.97
C PHE A 266 -13.37 -6.74 1.74
N TYR A 267 -12.71 -7.88 1.53
CA TYR A 267 -12.90 -8.76 0.37
C TYR A 267 -14.10 -9.71 0.50
N PHE A 268 -14.98 -9.51 1.49
CA PHE A 268 -16.26 -10.20 1.58
C PHE A 268 -17.40 -9.25 1.20
N ALA A 269 -18.25 -9.69 0.27
CA ALA A 269 -19.38 -8.91 -0.23
C ALA A 269 -18.97 -7.48 -0.65
N THR A 270 -17.80 -7.34 -1.26
CA THR A 270 -17.23 -6.04 -1.65
C THR A 270 -18.11 -5.41 -2.72
N PRO A 271 -18.52 -4.13 -2.58
CA PRO A 271 -19.28 -3.44 -3.62
C PRO A 271 -18.53 -3.45 -4.96
N PRO A 272 -19.20 -3.74 -6.08
CA PRO A 272 -18.61 -3.78 -7.42
C PRO A 272 -17.77 -2.56 -7.77
N GLU A 273 -18.24 -1.36 -7.45
CA GLU A 273 -17.56 -0.09 -7.72
C GLU A 273 -16.26 0.09 -6.93
N LYS A 274 -16.05 -0.71 -5.89
CA LYS A 274 -14.80 -0.77 -5.11
C LYS A 274 -13.91 -1.90 -5.58
N LEU A 275 -14.47 -3.09 -5.80
CA LEU A 275 -13.69 -4.27 -6.20
C LEU A 275 -13.11 -4.15 -7.61
N ILE A 276 -13.79 -3.44 -8.52
CA ILE A 276 -13.32 -3.23 -9.90
C ILE A 276 -11.96 -2.53 -9.98
N TYR A 277 -11.52 -1.82 -8.94
CA TYR A 277 -10.18 -1.25 -8.92
C TYR A 277 -9.07 -2.30 -8.91
N THR A 278 -9.37 -3.52 -8.49
CA THR A 278 -8.38 -4.59 -8.34
C THR A 278 -8.76 -5.88 -9.08
N HIS A 279 -10.06 -6.12 -9.34
CA HIS A 279 -10.55 -7.34 -9.98
C HIS A 279 -11.35 -7.02 -11.25
N PHE A 280 -10.85 -7.46 -12.40
CA PHE A 280 -11.56 -7.38 -13.67
C PHE A 280 -11.91 -8.77 -14.18
N PRO A 281 -13.18 -9.16 -14.28
CA PRO A 281 -13.58 -10.49 -14.73
C PRO A 281 -13.39 -10.67 -16.24
N GLN A 282 -13.13 -11.90 -16.67
CA GLN A 282 -13.10 -12.24 -18.10
C GLN A 282 -14.49 -12.13 -18.74
N ASP A 283 -15.53 -12.56 -18.03
CA ASP A 283 -16.92 -12.35 -18.44
C ASP A 283 -17.44 -11.05 -17.79
N ALA A 284 -17.71 -10.06 -18.64
CA ALA A 284 -18.10 -8.71 -18.22
C ALA A 284 -19.37 -8.67 -17.36
N LYS A 285 -20.26 -9.67 -17.44
CA LYS A 285 -21.48 -9.72 -16.61
C LYS A 285 -21.15 -9.80 -15.11
N TRP A 286 -20.00 -10.40 -14.77
CA TRP A 286 -19.54 -10.54 -13.39
C TRP A 286 -18.86 -9.29 -12.84
N GLN A 287 -18.80 -8.19 -13.61
CA GLN A 287 -18.44 -6.90 -13.02
C GLN A 287 -19.52 -6.45 -12.04
N LEU A 288 -20.79 -6.85 -12.26
CA LEU A 288 -21.95 -6.44 -11.47
C LEU A 288 -22.11 -4.91 -11.32
N LEU A 289 -21.46 -4.14 -12.20
CA LEU A 289 -21.60 -2.69 -12.31
C LEU A 289 -22.83 -2.36 -13.15
N ASP A 290 -23.53 -1.28 -12.80
CA ASP A 290 -24.59 -0.71 -13.64
C ASP A 290 -24.06 -0.37 -15.05
N ASN A 291 -22.82 0.12 -15.11
CA ASN A 291 -22.11 0.44 -16.34
C ASN A 291 -20.76 -0.28 -16.34
N PRO A 292 -20.67 -1.49 -16.92
CA PRO A 292 -19.42 -2.22 -17.03
C PRO A 292 -18.34 -1.39 -17.75
N ILE A 293 -17.11 -1.47 -17.26
CA ILE A 293 -15.97 -0.76 -17.84
C ILE A 293 -15.20 -1.67 -18.80
N SER A 294 -14.47 -1.05 -19.73
CA SER A 294 -13.56 -1.78 -20.61
C SER A 294 -12.28 -2.19 -19.89
N ARG A 295 -11.57 -3.16 -20.48
CA ARG A 295 -10.27 -3.59 -19.99
C ARG A 295 -9.24 -2.45 -19.98
N GLU A 296 -9.24 -1.62 -21.01
CA GLU A 296 -8.38 -0.43 -21.10
C GLU A 296 -8.67 0.57 -19.97
N LYS A 297 -9.96 0.79 -19.65
CA LYS A 297 -10.34 1.66 -18.54
C LYS A 297 -9.84 1.09 -17.22
N PHE A 298 -10.03 -0.21 -16.98
CA PHE A 298 -9.50 -0.91 -15.81
C PHE A 298 -7.98 -0.74 -15.66
N ASP A 299 -7.23 -0.99 -16.73
CA ASP A 299 -5.76 -0.86 -16.72
C ASP A 299 -5.30 0.57 -16.42
N SER A 300 -6.11 1.57 -16.78
CA SER A 300 -5.82 2.97 -16.50
C SER A 300 -6.11 3.41 -15.05
N LEU A 301 -6.96 2.69 -14.30
CA LEU A 301 -7.36 3.10 -12.94
C LEU A 301 -6.15 3.04 -11.98
N PRO A 302 -6.04 3.91 -10.98
CA PRO A 302 -4.96 3.81 -9.99
C PRO A 302 -5.09 2.56 -9.14
N ARG A 303 -3.96 2.11 -8.59
CA ARG A 303 -3.94 0.99 -7.64
C ARG A 303 -4.40 1.52 -6.29
N VAL A 304 -5.60 1.11 -5.87
CA VAL A 304 -6.14 1.43 -4.54
C VAL A 304 -6.31 0.16 -3.73
N TYR A 305 -6.26 0.31 -2.42
CA TYR A 305 -6.20 -0.77 -1.45
C TYR A 305 -7.32 -0.64 -0.41
N PRO A 306 -7.61 -1.67 0.41
CA PRO A 306 -8.68 -1.61 1.41
C PRO A 306 -8.63 -0.36 2.30
N ALA A 307 -7.44 0.13 2.67
CA ALA A 307 -7.28 1.34 3.47
C ALA A 307 -7.85 2.60 2.80
N PHE A 308 -7.84 2.70 1.47
CA PHE A 308 -8.45 3.81 0.75
C PHE A 308 -9.96 3.89 1.04
N PHE A 309 -10.65 2.75 0.91
CA PHE A 309 -12.09 2.68 1.12
C PHE A 309 -12.48 2.76 2.60
N LYS A 310 -11.74 2.07 3.49
CA LYS A 310 -11.99 2.08 4.95
C LYS A 310 -11.83 3.46 5.57
N ASN A 311 -10.95 4.29 5.01
CA ASN A 311 -10.72 5.66 5.45
C ASN A 311 -11.54 6.71 4.65
N ASN A 312 -12.48 6.28 3.79
CA ASN A 312 -13.33 7.16 2.97
C ASN A 312 -12.53 8.19 2.15
N ILE A 313 -11.39 7.79 1.63
CA ILE A 313 -10.54 8.63 0.79
C ILE A 313 -11.15 8.73 -0.60
N GLN A 314 -11.02 9.89 -1.25
CA GLN A 314 -11.42 10.08 -2.65
C GLN A 314 -10.28 10.67 -3.45
N LEU A 315 -10.13 10.21 -4.69
CA LEU A 315 -9.18 10.76 -5.65
C LEU A 315 -9.71 12.11 -6.14
N VAL A 316 -8.89 13.15 -6.11
CA VAL A 316 -9.29 14.49 -6.62
C VAL A 316 -8.51 14.84 -7.88
N SER A 317 -7.17 14.81 -7.85
CA SER A 317 -6.39 15.33 -8.98
C SER A 317 -6.00 14.30 -10.04
N HIS A 318 -5.70 13.05 -9.67
CA HIS A 318 -5.16 12.04 -10.61
C HIS A 318 -5.99 10.74 -10.57
N PRO A 319 -6.92 10.56 -11.52
CA PRO A 319 -7.79 9.37 -11.57
C PRO A 319 -7.17 8.20 -12.36
N HIS A 320 -5.86 8.26 -12.68
CA HIS A 320 -5.15 7.26 -13.47
C HIS A 320 -3.87 6.77 -12.78
N ASP A 321 -3.50 5.50 -13.00
CA ASP A 321 -2.31 4.85 -12.40
C ASP A 321 -1.00 5.55 -12.77
N LYS A 322 -0.88 5.96 -14.04
CA LYS A 322 0.31 6.61 -14.58
C LYS A 322 0.17 8.12 -14.51
N ILE A 323 1.19 8.77 -13.96
CA ILE A 323 1.29 10.22 -13.85
C ILE A 323 2.58 10.67 -14.53
N GLU A 324 2.48 11.57 -15.51
CA GLU A 324 3.62 12.26 -16.09
C GLU A 324 3.89 13.54 -15.30
N ALA A 325 5.16 13.78 -14.95
CA ALA A 325 5.58 14.96 -14.21
C ALA A 325 6.88 15.52 -14.78
N THR A 326 7.09 16.83 -14.62
CA THR A 326 8.37 17.47 -14.98
C THR A 326 9.34 17.38 -13.81
N ASN A 327 9.44 18.43 -13.01
CA ASN A 327 10.29 18.53 -11.82
C ASN A 327 9.52 18.38 -10.50
N SER A 328 8.19 18.53 -10.54
CA SER A 328 7.32 18.39 -9.37
C SER A 328 5.95 17.81 -9.74
N LEU A 329 5.24 17.31 -8.74
CA LEU A 329 3.91 16.73 -8.81
C LEU A 329 3.13 17.09 -7.54
N GLY A 330 1.86 17.48 -7.67
CA GLY A 330 0.92 17.63 -6.56
C GLY A 330 -0.24 16.64 -6.66
N VAL A 331 -0.28 15.64 -5.79
CA VAL A 331 -1.42 14.72 -5.69
C VAL A 331 -2.39 15.22 -4.63
N VAL A 332 -3.66 15.36 -4.98
CA VAL A 332 -4.73 15.85 -4.11
C VAL A 332 -5.70 14.71 -3.86
N LEU A 333 -5.92 14.41 -2.59
CA LEU A 333 -6.89 13.45 -2.10
C LEU A 333 -7.89 14.16 -1.20
N LYS A 334 -9.18 13.85 -1.32
CA LYS A 334 -10.15 14.23 -0.30
C LYS A 334 -10.06 13.23 0.83
N THR A 335 -9.85 13.71 2.04
CA THR A 335 -9.56 12.89 3.22
C THR A 335 -10.37 13.42 4.41
N PRO A 336 -11.09 12.57 5.15
CA PRO A 336 -11.69 12.99 6.42
C PRO A 336 -10.66 13.60 7.37
N LEU A 337 -11.10 14.54 8.22
CA LEU A 337 -10.18 15.30 9.09
C LEU A 337 -9.37 14.40 10.03
N ASN A 338 -9.99 13.31 10.53
CA ASN A 338 -9.38 12.33 11.43
C ASN A 338 -8.54 11.25 10.74
N VAL A 339 -8.23 11.42 9.44
CA VAL A 339 -7.36 10.51 8.69
C VAL A 339 -5.99 11.15 8.54
N GLU A 340 -4.97 10.40 8.92
CA GLU A 340 -3.57 10.73 8.76
C GLU A 340 -3.06 10.09 7.47
N VAL A 341 -2.35 10.88 6.66
CA VAL A 341 -1.79 10.44 5.38
C VAL A 341 -0.29 10.66 5.41
N VAL A 342 0.46 9.65 4.98
CA VAL A 342 1.89 9.73 4.73
C VAL A 342 2.18 9.15 3.35
N ALA A 343 3.30 9.53 2.75
CA ALA A 343 3.68 9.00 1.45
C ALA A 343 5.16 8.64 1.41
N ASN A 344 5.51 7.72 0.51
CA ASN A 344 6.87 7.29 0.26
C ASN A 344 7.12 7.23 -1.25
N LEU A 345 8.28 7.75 -1.67
CA LEU A 345 8.73 7.68 -3.05
C LEU A 345 9.76 6.57 -3.18
N LYS A 346 9.61 5.69 -4.17
CA LYS A 346 10.57 4.64 -4.49
C LYS A 346 11.07 4.76 -5.91
N SER A 347 12.34 4.41 -6.11
CA SER A 347 12.96 4.15 -7.41
C SER A 347 13.51 2.73 -7.38
N GLU A 348 13.24 1.92 -8.40
CA GLU A 348 13.66 0.50 -8.45
C GLU A 348 13.30 -0.29 -7.16
N GLU A 349 12.08 -0.07 -6.65
CA GLU A 349 11.55 -0.62 -5.37
C GLU A 349 12.32 -0.21 -4.09
N LYS A 350 13.36 0.62 -4.20
CA LYS A 350 14.07 1.19 -3.06
C LYS A 350 13.54 2.58 -2.71
N PRO A 351 13.38 2.91 -1.41
CA PRO A 351 13.04 4.26 -1.00
C PRO A 351 14.05 5.29 -1.54
N VAL A 352 13.55 6.42 -2.03
CA VAL A 352 14.38 7.56 -2.41
C VAL A 352 14.89 8.24 -1.14
N GLU A 353 16.19 8.46 -1.04
CA GLU A 353 16.80 9.19 0.09
C GLU A 353 16.62 10.71 -0.07
N GLY A 354 16.45 11.42 1.05
CA GLY A 354 16.21 12.87 1.07
C GLY A 354 14.74 13.26 1.19
N ASN A 355 14.47 14.56 1.29
CA ASN A 355 13.13 15.08 1.53
C ASN A 355 12.43 15.44 0.22
N TYR A 356 11.99 14.44 -0.53
CA TYR A 356 11.31 14.63 -1.83
C TYR A 356 9.78 14.57 -1.76
N ILE A 357 9.22 14.48 -0.55
CA ILE A 357 7.78 14.48 -0.30
C ILE A 357 7.47 15.50 0.79
N LEU A 358 6.42 16.30 0.57
CA LEU A 358 5.81 17.17 1.56
C LEU A 358 4.30 16.93 1.55
N VAL A 359 3.78 16.35 2.64
CA VAL A 359 2.34 16.13 2.84
C VAL A 359 1.77 17.27 3.67
N GLN A 360 0.69 17.88 3.19
CA GLN A 360 0.01 19.01 3.82
C GLN A 360 -1.51 18.78 3.82
N LYS A 361 -2.19 19.20 4.88
CA LYS A 361 -3.66 19.26 4.91
C LYS A 361 -4.13 20.66 4.52
N ASP A 362 -5.15 20.73 3.68
CA ASP A 362 -5.90 21.95 3.38
C ASP A 362 -7.40 21.63 3.45
N ALA A 363 -8.02 22.03 4.57
CA ALA A 363 -9.39 21.70 4.92
C ALA A 363 -9.66 20.18 4.81
N ALA A 364 -10.56 19.76 3.91
CA ALA A 364 -10.91 18.36 3.69
C ALA A 364 -10.00 17.65 2.66
N ASN A 365 -8.93 18.31 2.22
CA ASN A 365 -7.99 17.76 1.24
C ASN A 365 -6.63 17.51 1.89
N THR A 366 -5.98 16.42 1.48
CA THR A 366 -4.56 16.19 1.68
C THR A 366 -3.85 16.39 0.35
N ILE A 367 -2.82 17.24 0.36
CA ILE A 367 -1.96 17.54 -0.77
C ILE A 367 -0.61 16.87 -0.52
N ILE A 368 -0.21 15.97 -1.42
CA ILE A 368 1.07 15.29 -1.42
C ILE A 368 1.91 15.93 -2.52
N ASN A 369 2.78 16.86 -2.11
CA ASN A 369 3.76 17.48 -3.01
C ASN A 369 4.96 16.56 -3.13
N VAL A 370 5.40 16.32 -4.37
CA VAL A 370 6.50 15.42 -4.71
C VAL A 370 7.45 16.16 -5.64
N THR A 371 8.75 16.04 -5.38
CA THR A 371 9.82 16.42 -6.31
C THR A 371 10.68 15.19 -6.60
N PHE A 372 11.57 15.29 -7.59
CA PHE A 372 12.35 14.14 -8.04
C PHE A 372 13.85 14.44 -8.01
N PRO A 373 14.71 13.54 -7.49
CA PRO A 373 16.16 13.75 -7.50
C PRO A 373 16.72 13.82 -8.93
N GLU A 374 16.12 13.07 -9.85
CA GLU A 374 16.52 12.97 -11.25
C GLU A 374 15.33 12.58 -12.14
N LYS A 375 15.55 12.57 -13.46
CA LYS A 375 14.57 12.00 -14.40
C LYS A 375 14.50 10.49 -14.20
N GLY A 376 13.30 9.90 -14.24
CA GLY A 376 13.17 8.47 -14.00
C GLY A 376 11.74 8.01 -13.79
N LYS A 377 11.62 6.72 -13.49
CA LYS A 377 10.36 6.08 -13.11
C LYS A 377 10.35 5.93 -11.60
N TYR A 378 9.28 6.40 -10.96
CA TYR A 378 9.09 6.33 -9.53
C TYR A 378 7.77 5.64 -9.21
N LYS A 379 7.72 5.07 -8.01
CA LYS A 379 6.49 4.56 -7.40
C LYS A 379 6.16 5.42 -6.18
N LEU A 380 5.01 6.06 -6.21
CA LEU A 380 4.49 6.86 -5.11
C LEU A 380 3.48 6.00 -4.34
N ASP A 381 3.89 5.52 -3.16
CA ASP A 381 3.02 4.80 -2.24
C ASP A 381 2.44 5.80 -1.23
N ILE A 382 1.11 5.90 -1.16
CA ILE A 382 0.38 6.75 -0.22
C ILE A 382 -0.30 5.83 0.79
N PHE A 383 -0.02 6.06 2.07
CA PHE A 383 -0.53 5.29 3.20
C PHE A 383 -1.49 6.13 4.01
N ALA A 384 -2.50 5.48 4.60
CA ALA A 384 -3.48 6.20 5.39
C ALA A 384 -4.01 5.37 6.56
N LYS A 385 -4.24 6.02 7.69
CA LYS A 385 -4.89 5.45 8.87
C LYS A 385 -5.77 6.50 9.54
N LYS A 386 -6.70 6.06 10.39
CA LYS A 386 -7.35 6.97 11.34
C LYS A 386 -6.37 7.37 12.45
N GLU A 387 -6.53 8.58 12.98
CA GLU A 387 -5.65 9.12 14.03
C GLU A 387 -5.64 8.26 15.32
N ASP A 388 -6.80 7.68 15.67
CA ASP A 388 -7.00 6.74 16.79
C ASP A 388 -6.63 5.28 16.44
N GLY A 389 -6.19 5.03 15.21
CA GLY A 389 -5.86 3.71 14.71
C GLY A 389 -4.55 3.14 15.28
N ASN A 390 -4.33 1.85 15.01
CA ASN A 390 -3.09 1.17 15.32
C ASN A 390 -1.86 1.90 14.69
N ASN A 391 -0.66 1.64 15.21
CA ASN A 391 0.59 2.24 14.74
C ASN A 391 1.04 1.79 13.33
N SER A 392 0.20 1.05 12.61
CA SER A 392 0.47 0.60 11.24
C SER A 392 -0.14 1.59 10.24
N TYR A 393 0.61 1.87 9.18
CA TYR A 393 0.16 2.67 8.03
C TYR A 393 -0.07 1.72 6.85
N PRO A 394 -1.29 1.22 6.65
CA PRO A 394 -1.60 0.43 5.47
C PRO A 394 -1.58 1.31 4.23
N ILE A 395 -1.12 0.75 3.12
CA ILE A 395 -1.12 1.43 1.84
C ILE A 395 -2.56 1.67 1.39
N ALA A 396 -2.84 2.86 0.88
CA ALA A 396 -4.16 3.28 0.40
C ALA A 396 -4.15 3.42 -1.12
N VAL A 397 -3.15 4.09 -1.69
CA VAL A 397 -3.04 4.33 -3.13
C VAL A 397 -1.58 4.18 -3.57
N THR A 398 -1.36 3.61 -4.74
CA THR A 398 -0.06 3.60 -5.42
C THR A 398 -0.20 4.21 -6.82
N TYR A 399 0.75 5.07 -7.19
CA TYR A 399 0.89 5.60 -8.55
C TYR A 399 2.24 5.23 -9.16
N GLN A 400 2.27 5.09 -10.49
CA GLN A 400 3.48 5.06 -11.29
C GLN A 400 3.76 6.47 -11.82
N VAL A 401 4.87 7.08 -11.41
CA VAL A 401 5.21 8.46 -11.77
C VAL A 401 6.40 8.47 -12.72
N TYR A 402 6.25 9.13 -13.86
CA TYR A 402 7.29 9.30 -14.87
C TYR A 402 7.76 10.75 -14.84
N ALA A 403 8.94 10.97 -14.24
CA ALA A 403 9.52 12.29 -14.09
C ALA A 403 10.51 12.58 -15.24
N SER A 404 10.32 13.72 -15.91
CA SER A 404 11.21 14.16 -17.01
C SER A 404 12.29 15.15 -16.57
N GLY A 405 12.21 15.68 -15.35
CA GLY A 405 13.16 16.64 -14.80
C GLY A 405 13.55 16.33 -13.35
N ARG A 406 14.36 17.22 -12.77
CA ARG A 406 14.77 17.16 -11.36
C ARG A 406 14.16 18.34 -10.58
N GLY A 407 13.75 18.09 -9.35
CA GLY A 407 13.28 19.09 -8.40
C GLY A 407 14.18 19.16 -7.17
N ASN A 408 14.01 20.23 -6.39
CA ASN A 408 14.72 20.37 -5.12
C ASN A 408 13.97 19.63 -4.01
N GLU A 409 14.71 19.22 -2.99
CA GLU A 409 14.13 18.73 -1.74
C GLU A 409 13.26 19.81 -1.07
N PHE A 410 12.28 19.36 -0.31
CA PHE A 410 11.46 20.13 0.62
C PHE A 410 12.19 20.33 1.97
N PRO A 411 11.79 21.29 2.79
CA PRO A 411 12.28 21.39 4.16
C PRO A 411 11.91 20.14 4.99
N GLU A 412 12.76 19.81 5.97
CA GLU A 412 12.42 18.81 6.98
C GLU A 412 11.23 19.32 7.81
N THR A 413 10.20 18.49 8.00
CA THR A 413 9.05 18.81 8.86
C THR A 413 9.20 18.17 10.23
N TYR A 414 8.88 18.91 11.30
CA TYR A 414 8.77 18.38 12.65
C TYR A 414 7.33 17.98 12.99
N LYS A 415 7.16 17.17 14.05
CA LYS A 415 5.85 16.65 14.50
C LYS A 415 4.77 17.74 14.65
N HIS A 416 5.12 18.86 15.28
CA HIS A 416 4.19 19.97 15.54
C HIS A 416 3.69 20.65 14.26
N PHE A 417 4.41 20.52 13.13
CA PHE A 417 3.89 20.99 11.86
C PHE A 417 2.66 20.17 11.45
N HIS A 418 2.69 18.86 11.62
CA HIS A 418 1.56 17.97 11.28
C HIS A 418 0.43 18.05 12.31
N GLU A 419 0.76 18.09 13.60
CA GLU A 419 -0.24 18.15 14.70
C GLU A 419 -1.11 19.41 14.66
N HIS A 420 -0.62 20.49 14.05
CA HIS A 420 -1.31 21.77 13.95
C HIS A 420 -1.69 22.13 12.50
N ASN A 421 -1.93 21.12 11.65
CA ASN A 421 -2.37 21.28 10.26
C ASN A 421 -1.52 22.28 9.46
N GLY A 422 -0.21 22.20 9.62
CA GLY A 422 0.76 23.07 8.98
C GLY A 422 0.64 23.02 7.46
N TYR A 423 0.65 24.19 6.85
CA TYR A 423 0.64 24.36 5.40
C TYR A 423 1.69 25.40 5.02
N LEU A 424 2.75 24.94 4.35
CA LEU A 424 3.82 25.78 3.84
C LEU A 424 3.50 26.23 2.41
N GLU A 425 3.56 27.55 2.18
CA GLU A 425 3.44 28.13 0.84
C GLU A 425 4.79 28.58 0.30
N SER A 426 5.61 29.22 1.13
CA SER A 426 6.92 29.70 0.74
C SER A 426 7.88 29.84 1.93
N PRO A 427 9.19 29.64 1.75
CA PRO A 427 9.81 28.99 0.59
C PRO A 427 9.54 27.49 0.63
N ILE A 428 9.06 26.90 -0.46
CA ILE A 428 8.74 25.46 -0.49
C ILE A 428 9.99 24.57 -0.64
N THR A 429 11.11 25.13 -1.11
CA THR A 429 12.37 24.40 -1.24
C THR A 429 13.12 24.35 0.09
N GLY A 430 13.67 23.18 0.43
CA GLY A 430 14.43 22.93 1.65
C GLY A 430 15.84 23.49 1.66
N LYS A 431 16.37 23.94 0.52
CA LYS A 431 17.69 24.58 0.41
C LYS A 431 17.55 26.06 0.15
N LEU A 432 18.11 26.89 1.03
CA LEU A 432 18.06 28.34 0.93
C LEU A 432 19.46 28.88 0.73
N ASN A 433 19.67 29.61 -0.37
CA ASN A 433 20.96 30.19 -0.68
C ASN A 433 21.34 31.26 0.36
N LYS A 434 22.60 31.22 0.76
CA LYS A 434 23.21 32.17 1.70
C LYS A 434 23.05 33.62 1.24
N ASN A 435 22.83 34.50 2.21
CA ASN A 435 22.74 35.95 2.08
C ASN A 435 21.64 36.43 1.13
N GLN A 436 20.59 35.62 0.93
CA GLN A 436 19.41 36.00 0.15
C GLN A 436 18.23 36.32 1.07
N ASN A 437 17.32 37.16 0.59
CA ASN A 437 16.05 37.41 1.25
C ASN A 437 15.03 36.39 0.74
N TYR A 438 14.40 35.68 1.66
CA TYR A 438 13.28 34.78 1.37
C TYR A 438 12.01 35.28 2.03
N TYR A 439 10.91 35.22 1.27
CA TYR A 439 9.58 35.46 1.81
C TYR A 439 9.03 34.16 2.39
N PHE A 440 8.95 34.11 3.72
CA PHE A 440 8.31 33.01 4.43
C PHE A 440 6.81 33.29 4.49
N ARG A 441 6.00 32.28 4.13
CA ARG A 441 4.54 32.29 4.26
C ARG A 441 4.08 30.86 4.55
N LEU A 442 3.45 30.68 5.69
CA LEU A 442 2.88 29.41 6.12
C LEU A 442 1.61 29.64 6.94
N LYS A 443 0.70 28.68 6.88
CA LYS A 443 -0.43 28.56 7.79
C LYS A 443 -0.10 27.51 8.84
N ILE A 444 -0.42 27.80 10.10
CA ILE A 444 -0.29 26.86 11.21
C ILE A 444 -1.43 27.15 12.19
N ASP A 445 -2.25 26.15 12.48
CA ASP A 445 -3.41 26.34 13.34
C ASP A 445 -2.95 26.54 14.80
N ASP A 446 -3.75 27.30 15.56
CA ASP A 446 -3.56 27.61 16.99
C ASP A 446 -2.27 28.36 17.38
N ALA A 447 -1.28 28.52 16.50
CA ALA A 447 -0.05 29.23 16.86
C ALA A 447 -0.33 30.69 17.23
N THR A 448 0.32 31.17 18.28
CA THR A 448 0.23 32.57 18.73
C THR A 448 1.38 33.40 18.17
N GLU A 449 2.53 32.77 17.91
CA GLU A 449 3.71 33.40 17.33
C GLU A 449 4.44 32.40 16.44
N VAL A 450 4.97 32.89 15.31
CA VAL A 450 5.89 32.13 14.46
C VAL A 450 7.14 32.96 14.19
N LYS A 451 8.30 32.32 14.34
CA LYS A 451 9.61 32.94 14.18
C LYS A 451 10.50 32.10 13.28
N VAL A 452 11.34 32.77 12.51
CA VAL A 452 12.41 32.14 11.72
C VAL A 452 13.72 32.37 12.46
N VAL A 453 14.50 31.31 12.65
CA VAL A 453 15.74 31.35 13.42
C VAL A 453 16.89 30.87 12.56
N ASN A 454 17.94 31.69 12.44
CA ASN A 454 19.22 31.26 11.90
C ASN A 454 20.07 30.67 13.04
N LEU A 455 20.33 29.36 13.00
CA LEU A 455 20.98 28.65 14.10
C LEU A 455 22.47 29.02 14.26
N SER A 456 23.15 29.43 13.20
CA SER A 456 24.58 29.79 13.26
C SER A 456 24.82 31.16 13.89
N THR A 457 23.91 32.10 13.69
CA THR A 457 23.99 33.46 14.24
C THR A 457 23.13 33.64 15.50
N ASN A 458 22.29 32.65 15.83
CA ASN A 458 21.24 32.75 16.85
C ASN A 458 20.33 33.98 16.67
N ARG A 459 20.10 34.39 15.42
CA ARG A 459 19.24 35.54 15.09
C ARG A 459 17.81 35.08 14.84
N TRP A 460 16.87 35.75 15.50
CA TRP A 460 15.44 35.47 15.45
C TRP A 460 14.72 36.56 14.66
N TYR A 461 13.80 36.15 13.79
CA TYR A 461 12.98 37.02 12.95
C TYR A 461 11.51 36.69 13.20
N ASN A 462 10.71 37.68 13.57
CA ASN A 462 9.28 37.49 13.77
C ASN A 462 8.56 37.50 12.41
N LEU A 463 7.64 36.56 12.21
CA LEU A 463 6.68 36.63 11.12
C LEU A 463 5.44 37.39 11.58
N THR A 464 4.84 38.15 10.66
CA THR A 464 3.59 38.89 10.92
C THR A 464 2.41 37.93 10.78
N ALA A 465 1.52 37.93 11.77
CA ALA A 465 0.33 37.07 11.79
C ALA A 465 -0.86 37.75 11.07
N TYR A 466 -1.60 36.96 10.30
CA TYR A 466 -2.84 37.29 9.60
C TYR A 466 -3.83 36.14 9.82
N GLY A 467 -4.48 36.12 11.00
CA GLY A 467 -5.20 34.92 11.46
C GLY A 467 -4.21 33.79 11.76
N ASN A 468 -4.43 32.61 11.16
CA ASN A 468 -3.52 31.47 11.26
C ASN A 468 -2.39 31.47 10.20
N ILE A 469 -2.30 32.53 9.38
CA ILE A 469 -1.24 32.70 8.38
C ILE A 469 -0.14 33.58 8.96
N PHE A 470 1.11 33.15 8.82
CA PHE A 470 2.29 33.89 9.26
C PHE A 470 3.18 34.17 8.06
N ALA A 471 3.59 35.43 7.90
CA ALA A 471 4.41 35.82 6.76
C ALA A 471 5.45 36.92 7.04
N GLY A 472 6.55 36.92 6.31
CA GLY A 472 7.59 37.94 6.44
C GLY A 472 8.83 37.65 5.58
N ASN A 473 9.57 38.72 5.26
CA ASN A 473 10.86 38.61 4.57
C ASN A 473 11.97 38.39 5.60
N VAL A 474 12.81 37.38 5.35
CA VAL A 474 13.95 37.06 6.22
C VAL A 474 15.21 36.97 5.36
N ASN A 475 16.23 37.73 5.75
CA ASN A 475 17.58 37.55 5.19
C ASN A 475 18.19 36.30 5.82
N VAL A 476 18.32 35.24 5.03
CA VAL A 476 18.94 34.01 5.49
C VAL A 476 20.46 34.19 5.35
N GLY A 477 21.14 34.30 6.49
CA GLY A 477 22.61 34.31 6.53
C GLY A 477 23.18 32.91 6.31
N ASP A 478 24.35 32.65 6.88
CA ASP A 478 24.93 31.31 6.86
C ASP A 478 24.23 30.35 7.84
N GLY A 479 24.14 29.07 7.47
CA GLY A 479 23.72 27.99 8.36
C GLY A 479 22.26 27.55 8.24
N ASN A 480 21.89 26.58 9.06
CA ASN A 480 20.53 26.02 9.06
C ASN A 480 19.51 27.05 9.54
N ILE A 481 18.38 27.11 8.83
CA ILE A 481 17.24 27.96 9.18
C ILE A 481 16.13 27.08 9.73
N VAL A 482 15.57 27.44 10.88
CA VAL A 482 14.46 26.71 11.50
C VAL A 482 13.29 27.64 11.72
N VAL A 483 12.10 27.21 11.32
CA VAL A 483 10.84 27.89 11.64
C VAL A 483 10.31 27.31 12.94
N TYR A 484 10.04 28.18 13.90
CA TYR A 484 9.55 27.87 15.23
C TYR A 484 8.17 28.47 15.43
N ALA A 485 7.28 27.75 16.12
CA ALA A 485 5.99 28.28 16.57
C ALA A 485 5.84 28.17 18.08
N LYS A 486 5.04 29.07 18.64
CA LYS A 486 4.57 29.01 20.02
C LYS A 486 3.06 28.80 20.01
N PHE A 487 2.59 27.90 20.86
CA PHE A 487 1.17 27.57 20.99
C PHE A 487 0.60 28.07 22.32
N PRO A 488 -0.73 28.15 22.48
CA PRO A 488 -1.35 28.64 23.69
C PRO A 488 -0.92 27.80 24.90
N ARG A 489 -0.58 28.46 26.00
CA ARG A 489 -0.14 27.84 27.28
C ARG A 489 1.27 27.23 27.25
N ASP A 490 1.95 27.25 26.11
CA ASP A 490 3.35 26.81 26.06
C ASP A 490 4.31 27.94 26.46
N ALA A 491 5.27 27.60 27.32
CA ALA A 491 6.36 28.49 27.70
C ALA A 491 7.50 28.53 26.67
N ARG A 492 7.52 27.58 25.72
CA ARG A 492 8.63 27.36 24.77
C ARG A 492 8.16 27.40 23.32
N TYR A 493 9.11 27.56 22.42
CA TYR A 493 8.90 27.40 20.99
C TYR A 493 9.16 25.95 20.56
N TRP A 494 8.46 25.52 19.52
CA TRP A 494 8.56 24.20 18.90
C TRP A 494 8.96 24.32 17.44
N GLY A 495 9.90 23.49 16.99
CA GLY A 495 10.30 23.45 15.59
C GLY A 495 9.14 23.00 14.71
N LEU A 496 8.98 23.63 13.56
CA LEU A 496 8.01 23.30 12.52
C LEU A 496 8.70 22.80 11.25
N LEU A 497 9.68 23.57 10.77
CA LEU A 497 10.37 23.33 9.51
C LEU A 497 11.86 23.57 9.68
N LYS A 498 12.70 22.79 9.01
CA LYS A 498 14.15 23.01 8.94
C LYS A 498 14.64 23.04 7.50
N TYR A 499 15.39 24.08 7.18
CA TYR A 499 16.01 24.33 5.89
C TYR A 499 17.54 24.22 6.03
N SER A 500 18.16 23.71 4.99
CA SER A 500 19.61 23.64 4.84
C SER A 500 20.14 24.84 4.03
N PRO A 501 21.37 25.29 4.28
CA PRO A 501 22.02 26.37 3.53
C PRO A 501 22.50 25.96 2.14
#